data_AF-A0A8J3SUA1-F1
#
_entry.id   AF-A0A8J3SUA1-F1
#
_cell.length_a   1.000
_cell.length_b   1.000
_cell.length_c   1.000
_cell.angle_alpha   90.00
_cell.angle_beta   90.00
_cell.angle_gamma   90.00
#
_symmetry.space_group_name_H-M   'P 1'
#
loop_
_entity.id
_entity.type
_entity.pdbx_description
1 polymer ?
#
loop_
_entity_poly.entity_id
_entity_poly.type
_entity_poly.pdbx_seq_one_letter_code
_entity_poly.pdbx_strand_id
1 'polypeptide(L)'
;MVTEEPPAGDRRLVAVLVTPAMADAAPVGVDPGEFLTAVAEDTYEVAAGLDFVTPVLVTGVPGMEEIVWPGTPVLPIDPELSGGALVTAAFAALRAALPDGGQAVLLSGDAPDLPPLLIGKLFRELGRAGIAVCPADGGGAVAVAARLPYPEWAGAGLDDTDPVKALRASAPGRRMVATGPGWHRLRVPDDIRRLDPGLEGWDNTRDLLAAGRHR
;
A
#
# COMPACT_ATOMS: atom_id res chain seq x y z
N MET A 1 14.25 -28.42 12.01
CA MET A 1 13.55 -28.24 10.72
C MET A 1 14.10 -26.95 10.16
N VAL A 2 15.05 -27.05 9.23
CA VAL A 2 15.77 -25.88 8.69
C VAL A 2 14.87 -25.30 7.61
N THR A 3 14.28 -24.13 7.86
CA THR A 3 13.66 -23.32 6.81
C THR A 3 14.78 -22.83 5.90
N GLU A 4 14.92 -23.46 4.73
CA GLU A 4 15.74 -22.89 3.66
C GLU A 4 15.18 -21.50 3.33
N GLU A 5 16.03 -20.47 3.42
CA GLU A 5 15.67 -19.15 2.93
C GLU A 5 15.40 -19.26 1.42
N PRO A 6 14.29 -18.69 0.92
CA PRO A 6 14.01 -18.68 -0.50
C PRO A 6 15.16 -17.99 -1.24
N PRO A 7 15.49 -18.44 -2.48
CA PRO A 7 16.55 -17.82 -3.26
C PRO A 7 16.30 -16.31 -3.38
N ALA A 8 17.36 -15.51 -3.32
CA ALA A 8 17.31 -14.05 -3.24
C ALA A 8 16.34 -13.36 -4.23
N GLY A 9 16.10 -13.93 -5.40
CA GLY A 9 15.17 -13.41 -6.42
C GLY A 9 13.67 -13.63 -6.15
N ASP A 10 13.31 -14.44 -5.15
CA ASP A 10 11.93 -14.82 -4.84
C ASP A 10 11.35 -14.13 -3.59
N ARG A 11 12.15 -13.31 -2.90
CA ARG A 11 11.68 -12.55 -1.74
C ARG A 11 10.57 -11.56 -2.15
N ARG A 12 9.48 -11.55 -1.40
CA ARG A 12 8.30 -10.73 -1.64
C ARG A 12 8.04 -9.83 -0.45
N LEU A 13 7.95 -8.52 -0.70
CA LEU A 13 7.56 -7.53 0.29
C LEU A 13 6.15 -7.02 0.01
N VAL A 14 5.38 -6.79 1.05
CA VAL A 14 4.18 -5.95 0.99
C VAL A 14 4.41 -4.77 1.91
N ALA A 15 4.59 -3.61 1.29
CA ALA A 15 4.94 -2.37 1.96
C ALA A 15 3.70 -1.48 2.06
N VAL A 16 3.26 -1.17 3.28
CA VAL A 16 2.17 -0.22 3.51
C VAL A 16 2.77 1.18 3.59
N LEU A 17 2.33 2.05 2.69
CA LEU A 17 2.74 3.44 2.59
C LEU A 17 1.74 4.32 3.34
N VAL A 18 2.20 4.98 4.40
CA VAL A 18 1.38 5.89 5.20
C VAL A 18 1.92 7.30 5.08
N THR A 19 1.07 8.24 4.67
CA THR A 19 1.42 9.66 4.53
C THR A 19 0.49 10.56 5.37
N PRO A 20 0.93 11.78 5.75
CA PRO A 20 0.10 12.70 6.52
C PRO A 20 -1.24 13.03 5.84
N ALA A 21 -1.26 13.12 4.51
CA ALA A 21 -2.45 13.48 3.73
C ALA A 21 -3.63 12.49 3.89
N MET A 22 -3.37 11.25 4.29
CA MET A 22 -4.42 10.25 4.51
C MET A 22 -5.31 10.61 5.73
N ALA A 23 -4.83 11.45 6.65
CA ALA A 23 -5.62 11.96 7.76
C ALA A 23 -6.79 12.87 7.31
N ASP A 24 -6.72 13.46 6.12
CA ASP A 24 -7.75 14.38 5.60
C ASP A 24 -9.09 13.69 5.31
N ALA A 25 -9.08 12.35 5.24
CA ALA A 25 -10.29 11.55 5.07
C ALA A 25 -11.06 11.33 6.39
N ALA A 26 -10.56 11.84 7.52
CA ALA A 26 -11.22 11.70 8.81
C ALA A 26 -12.63 12.32 8.81
N PRO A 27 -13.67 11.58 9.25
CA PRO A 27 -15.01 12.11 9.38
C PRO A 27 -15.11 13.24 10.42
N VAL A 28 -16.12 14.09 10.25
CA VAL A 28 -16.43 15.13 11.26
C VAL A 28 -16.64 14.48 12.63
N GLY A 29 -15.94 15.00 13.64
CA GLY A 29 -16.01 14.51 15.02
C GLY A 29 -15.03 13.39 15.37
N VAL A 30 -14.26 12.89 14.40
CA VAL A 30 -13.16 11.94 14.61
C VAL A 30 -11.83 12.71 14.55
N ASP A 31 -10.91 12.41 15.47
CA ASP A 31 -9.58 13.00 15.43
C ASP A 31 -8.80 12.50 14.19
N PRO A 32 -8.22 13.38 13.35
CA PRO A 32 -7.52 12.96 12.14
C PRO A 32 -6.31 12.05 12.37
N GLY A 33 -5.61 12.21 13.49
CA GLY A 33 -4.46 11.38 13.86
C GLY A 33 -4.89 9.99 14.32
N GLU A 34 -5.93 9.92 15.16
CA GLU A 34 -6.54 8.63 15.55
C GLU A 34 -7.08 7.90 14.32
N PHE A 35 -7.74 8.61 13.39
CA PHE A 35 -8.23 8.03 12.14
C PHE A 35 -7.10 7.48 11.27
N LEU A 36 -6.06 8.27 11.04
CA LEU A 36 -4.91 7.84 10.25
C LEU A 36 -4.28 6.58 10.84
N THR A 37 -4.10 6.55 12.16
CA THR A 37 -3.51 5.41 12.87
C THR A 37 -4.35 4.15 12.70
N ALA A 38 -5.67 4.23 12.97
CA ALA A 38 -6.57 3.08 12.87
C ALA A 38 -6.64 2.50 11.45
N VAL A 39 -6.74 3.36 10.44
CA VAL A 39 -6.83 2.92 9.03
C VAL A 39 -5.50 2.33 8.55
N ALA A 40 -4.38 2.95 8.94
CA ALA A 40 -3.05 2.44 8.61
C ALA A 40 -2.78 1.09 9.29
N GLU A 41 -3.20 0.91 10.54
CA GLU A 41 -3.05 -0.32 11.31
C GLU A 41 -3.84 -1.46 10.66
N ASP A 42 -5.11 -1.24 10.35
CA ASP A 42 -5.94 -2.24 9.68
C ASP A 42 -5.38 -2.61 8.29
N THR A 43 -4.89 -1.62 7.52
CA THR A 43 -4.24 -1.88 6.23
C THR A 43 -2.92 -2.66 6.40
N TYR A 44 -2.17 -2.39 7.47
CA TYR A 44 -0.97 -3.13 7.83
C TYR A 44 -1.30 -4.59 8.20
N GLU A 45 -2.36 -4.84 8.96
CA GLU A 45 -2.80 -6.19 9.32
C GLU A 45 -3.16 -7.03 8.08
N VAL A 46 -3.72 -6.42 7.03
CA VAL A 46 -3.91 -7.08 5.72
C VAL A 46 -2.57 -7.58 5.16
N ALA A 47 -1.50 -6.77 5.24
CA ALA A 47 -0.18 -7.16 4.77
C ALA A 47 0.50 -8.19 5.70
N ALA A 48 0.34 -8.05 7.01
CA ALA A 48 0.92 -8.93 8.02
C ALA A 48 0.27 -10.33 8.03
N GLY A 49 -1.02 -10.42 7.70
CA GLY A 49 -1.76 -11.67 7.59
C GLY A 49 -1.48 -12.50 6.33
N LEU A 50 -0.65 -12.01 5.41
CA LEU A 50 -0.30 -12.73 4.18
C LEU A 50 0.84 -13.73 4.38
N ASP A 51 0.63 -14.97 3.93
CA ASP A 51 1.70 -15.96 3.85
C ASP A 51 2.72 -15.64 2.74
N PHE A 52 3.97 -16.06 2.94
CA PHE A 52 5.07 -15.99 1.96
C PHE A 52 5.49 -14.59 1.52
N VAL A 53 5.12 -13.56 2.28
CA VAL A 53 5.59 -12.19 2.12
C VAL A 53 6.14 -11.67 3.44
N THR A 54 6.99 -10.66 3.36
CA THR A 54 7.42 -9.89 4.53
C THR A 54 6.67 -8.55 4.54
N PRO A 55 5.88 -8.26 5.58
CA PRO A 55 5.24 -6.96 5.72
C PRO A 55 6.30 -5.89 6.06
N VAL A 56 6.11 -4.69 5.53
CA VAL A 56 6.98 -3.53 5.74
C VAL A 56 6.09 -2.30 5.91
N LEU A 57 6.44 -1.42 6.83
CA LEU A 57 5.84 -0.09 6.90
C LEU A 57 6.77 0.92 6.23
N VAL A 58 6.23 1.80 5.39
CA VAL A 58 6.95 2.90 4.75
C VAL A 58 6.25 4.19 5.10
N THR A 59 6.91 5.07 5.86
CA THR A 59 6.24 6.27 6.35
C THR A 59 7.21 7.36 6.80
N GLY A 60 6.74 8.61 6.73
CA GLY A 60 7.36 9.78 7.39
C GLY A 60 6.52 10.30 8.56
N VAL A 61 5.43 9.60 8.92
CA VAL A 61 4.50 10.01 9.99
C VAL A 61 5.07 9.54 11.34
N PRO A 62 5.28 10.44 12.32
CA PRO A 62 5.80 10.07 13.63
C PRO A 62 4.87 9.10 14.39
N GLY A 63 5.46 8.14 15.12
CA GLY A 63 4.73 7.23 16.01
C GLY A 63 4.09 6.03 15.31
N MET A 64 4.17 5.97 13.97
CA MET A 64 3.54 4.91 13.19
C MET A 64 4.23 3.55 13.35
N GLU A 65 5.43 3.50 13.94
CA GLU A 65 6.08 2.26 14.37
C GLU A 65 5.32 1.51 15.48
N GLU A 66 4.38 2.15 16.18
CA GLU A 66 3.59 1.53 17.24
C GLU A 66 2.52 0.57 16.71
N ILE A 67 2.10 0.73 15.44
CA ILE A 67 1.01 -0.08 14.84
C ILE A 67 1.49 -1.44 14.32
N VAL A 68 2.82 -1.66 14.26
CA VAL A 68 3.37 -2.85 13.61
C VAL A 68 3.82 -3.91 14.62
N TRP A 69 3.77 -5.18 14.20
CA TRP A 69 4.28 -6.29 15.00
C TRP A 69 5.78 -6.13 15.28
N PRO A 70 6.27 -6.54 16.47
CA PRO A 70 7.69 -6.50 16.81
C PRO A 70 8.57 -7.15 15.75
N GLY A 71 9.60 -6.42 15.29
CA GLY A 71 10.52 -6.87 14.26
C GLY A 71 10.09 -6.56 12.82
N THR A 72 8.91 -5.98 12.61
CA THR A 72 8.52 -5.44 11.30
C THR A 72 9.44 -4.29 10.90
N PRO A 73 10.03 -4.32 9.69
CA PRO A 73 10.82 -3.19 9.20
C PRO A 73 9.94 -1.94 9.01
N VAL A 74 10.38 -0.82 9.57
CA VAL A 74 9.81 0.51 9.33
C VAL A 74 10.84 1.33 8.54
N LEU A 75 10.50 1.69 7.31
CA LEU A 75 11.37 2.40 6.40
C LEU A 75 10.97 3.88 6.36
N PRO A 76 11.85 4.79 6.81
CA PRO A 76 11.55 6.22 6.80
C PRO A 76 11.55 6.75 5.36
N ILE A 77 10.62 7.66 5.09
CA ILE A 77 10.56 8.46 3.86
C ILE A 77 10.30 9.92 4.21
N ASP A 78 10.67 10.81 3.29
CA ASP A 78 10.38 12.24 3.45
C ASP A 78 8.85 12.47 3.37
N PRO A 79 8.22 13.02 4.43
CA PRO A 79 6.77 13.21 4.47
C PRO A 79 6.26 14.26 3.48
N GLU A 80 7.14 15.11 2.92
CA GLU A 80 6.78 16.13 1.92
C GLU A 80 6.76 15.58 0.49
N LEU A 81 7.25 14.35 0.28
CA LEU A 81 7.21 13.72 -1.03
C LEU A 81 5.77 13.35 -1.41
N SER A 82 5.44 13.56 -2.68
CA SER A 82 4.14 13.22 -3.26
C SER A 82 4.27 12.65 -4.67
N GLY A 83 3.17 12.14 -5.20
CA GLY A 83 3.08 11.64 -6.58
C GLY A 83 4.10 10.55 -6.92
N GLY A 84 4.64 10.59 -8.13
CA GLY A 84 5.63 9.62 -8.59
C GLY A 84 6.96 9.62 -7.82
N ALA A 85 7.35 10.79 -7.28
CA ALA A 85 8.58 10.91 -6.49
C ALA A 85 8.49 10.12 -5.18
N LEU A 86 7.34 10.19 -4.50
CA LEU A 86 7.04 9.38 -3.31
C LEU A 86 7.10 7.88 -3.61
N VAL A 87 6.43 7.43 -4.69
CA VAL A 87 6.45 6.01 -5.10
C VAL A 87 7.89 5.55 -5.39
N THR A 88 8.65 6.36 -6.11
CA THR A 88 10.05 6.04 -6.45
C THR A 88 10.93 5.95 -5.22
N ALA A 89 10.79 6.90 -4.27
CA ALA A 89 11.52 6.89 -3.01
C ALA A 89 11.17 5.67 -2.14
N ALA A 90 9.89 5.32 -2.06
CA ALA A 90 9.44 4.13 -1.33
C ALA A 90 10.06 2.84 -1.90
N PHE A 91 10.03 2.65 -3.23
CA PHE A 91 10.68 1.50 -3.84
C PHE A 91 12.22 1.51 -3.69
N ALA A 92 12.85 2.67 -3.69
CA ALA A 92 14.29 2.79 -3.41
C ALA A 92 14.62 2.36 -1.98
N ALA A 93 13.81 2.75 -0.99
CA ALA A 93 13.94 2.29 0.40
C ALA A 93 13.76 0.78 0.51
N LEU A 94 12.77 0.20 -0.18
CA LEU A 94 12.56 -1.25 -0.23
C LEU A 94 13.73 -1.99 -0.88
N ARG A 95 14.32 -1.44 -1.94
CA ARG A 95 15.55 -1.98 -2.55
C ARG A 95 16.74 -1.93 -1.60
N ALA A 96 16.87 -0.88 -0.79
CA ALA A 96 17.93 -0.82 0.21
C ALA A 96 17.75 -1.86 1.32
N ALA A 97 16.50 -2.18 1.69
CA ALA A 97 16.17 -3.24 2.65
C ALA A 97 16.33 -4.66 2.07
N LEU A 98 16.23 -4.84 0.74
CA LEU A 98 16.49 -6.09 0.03
C LEU A 98 17.55 -5.91 -1.08
N PRO A 99 18.84 -5.84 -0.70
CA PRO A 99 19.92 -5.58 -1.65
C PRO A 99 20.05 -6.68 -2.72
N ASP A 100 19.71 -7.92 -2.37
CA ASP A 100 19.79 -9.07 -3.27
C ASP A 100 18.63 -9.13 -4.30
N GLY A 101 17.70 -8.17 -4.25
CA GLY A 101 16.55 -8.07 -5.14
C GLY A 101 15.28 -8.75 -4.58
N GLY A 102 14.27 -8.87 -5.45
CA GLY A 102 12.97 -9.43 -5.09
C GLY A 102 11.80 -8.74 -5.79
N GLN A 103 10.62 -8.91 -5.24
CA GLN A 103 9.37 -8.28 -5.66
C GLN A 103 8.78 -7.49 -4.50
N ALA A 104 8.17 -6.35 -4.79
CA ALA A 104 7.47 -5.58 -3.79
C ALA A 104 6.11 -5.11 -4.31
N VAL A 105 5.14 -5.09 -3.41
CA VAL A 105 3.88 -4.37 -3.55
C VAL A 105 3.95 -3.16 -2.62
N LEU A 106 3.79 -1.96 -3.17
CA LEU A 106 3.56 -0.74 -2.43
C LEU A 106 2.05 -0.52 -2.34
N LEU A 107 1.49 -0.69 -1.15
CA LEU A 107 0.08 -0.59 -0.80
C LEU A 107 -0.19 0.76 -0.13
N SER A 108 -1.22 1.48 -0.56
CA SER A 108 -1.68 2.68 0.13
C SER A 108 -2.27 2.33 1.49
N GLY A 109 -1.87 3.05 2.55
CA GLY A 109 -2.30 2.83 3.93
C GLY A 109 -3.73 3.27 4.27
N ASP A 110 -4.53 3.66 3.28
CA ASP A 110 -5.91 4.14 3.41
C ASP A 110 -6.94 3.17 2.79
N ALA A 111 -6.63 1.86 2.77
CA ALA A 111 -7.48 0.80 2.22
C ALA A 111 -7.63 -0.36 3.21
N PRO A 112 -8.28 -0.13 4.35
CA PRO A 112 -8.24 -1.05 5.50
C PRO A 112 -9.00 -2.35 5.27
N ASP A 113 -9.94 -2.38 4.32
CA ASP A 113 -10.75 -3.56 3.98
C ASP A 113 -10.31 -4.21 2.65
N LEU A 114 -9.09 -3.92 2.17
CA LEU A 114 -8.58 -4.47 0.92
C LEU A 114 -8.53 -6.01 0.96
N PRO A 115 -9.19 -6.73 0.02
CA PRO A 115 -9.13 -8.18 0.01
C PRO A 115 -7.69 -8.68 -0.26
N PRO A 116 -7.11 -9.52 0.62
CA PRO A 116 -5.72 -9.99 0.48
C PRO A 116 -5.42 -10.66 -0.88
N LEU A 117 -6.43 -11.29 -1.48
CA LEU A 117 -6.32 -11.92 -2.81
C LEU A 117 -5.94 -10.93 -3.93
N LEU A 118 -6.23 -9.63 -3.78
CA LEU A 118 -5.84 -8.61 -4.75
C LEU A 118 -4.32 -8.42 -4.78
N ILE A 119 -3.67 -8.46 -3.61
CA ILE A 119 -2.21 -8.40 -3.48
C ILE A 119 -1.58 -9.62 -4.14
N GLY A 120 -2.12 -10.82 -3.89
CA GLY A 120 -1.66 -12.06 -4.54
C GLY A 120 -1.76 -12.01 -6.08
N LYS A 121 -2.83 -11.40 -6.62
CA LYS A 121 -2.98 -11.17 -8.06
C LYS A 121 -1.87 -10.27 -8.61
N LEU A 122 -1.45 -9.23 -7.88
CA LEU A 122 -0.36 -8.36 -8.32
C LEU A 122 0.96 -9.12 -8.47
N PHE A 123 1.34 -9.93 -7.47
CA PHE A 123 2.54 -10.77 -7.57
C PHE A 123 2.47 -11.73 -8.76
N ARG A 124 1.31 -12.33 -9.01
CA ARG A 124 1.10 -13.20 -10.18
C ARG A 124 1.34 -12.46 -11.49
N GLU A 125 0.91 -11.21 -11.58
CA GLU A 125 1.09 -10.39 -12.79
C GLU A 125 2.56 -10.02 -13.05
N LEU A 126 3.40 -9.94 -12.02
CA LEU A 126 4.86 -9.74 -12.16
C LEU A 126 5.59 -10.92 -12.82
N GLY A 127 4.91 -12.05 -13.05
CA GLY A 127 5.43 -13.13 -13.89
C GLY A 127 5.51 -12.77 -15.38
N ARG A 128 4.78 -11.73 -15.82
CA ARG A 128 4.69 -11.34 -17.24
C ARG A 128 4.81 -9.84 -17.52
N ALA A 129 4.68 -9.00 -16.48
CA ALA A 129 4.79 -7.55 -16.58
C ALA A 129 5.90 -7.03 -15.65
N GLY A 130 6.46 -5.86 -15.97
CA GLY A 130 7.43 -5.17 -15.11
C GLY A 130 6.76 -4.49 -13.92
N ILE A 131 5.52 -4.02 -14.10
CA ILE A 131 4.67 -3.40 -13.09
C ILE A 131 3.26 -3.98 -13.16
N ALA A 132 2.62 -4.16 -12.02
CA ALA A 132 1.20 -4.46 -11.90
C ALA A 132 0.51 -3.43 -11.01
N VAL A 133 -0.68 -2.98 -11.39
CA VAL A 133 -1.43 -1.95 -10.64
C VAL A 133 -2.79 -2.50 -10.21
N CYS A 134 -3.14 -2.28 -8.94
CA CYS A 134 -4.49 -2.38 -8.42
C CYS A 134 -5.11 -0.97 -8.46
N PRO A 135 -5.98 -0.66 -9.43
CA PRO A 135 -6.55 0.68 -9.55
C PRO A 135 -7.46 1.02 -8.37
N ALA A 136 -7.55 2.30 -8.03
CA ALA A 136 -8.49 2.81 -7.04
C ALA A 136 -9.80 3.26 -7.70
N ASP A 137 -10.92 3.01 -7.03
CA ASP A 137 -12.23 3.53 -7.46
C ASP A 137 -12.23 5.07 -7.44
N GLY A 138 -12.63 5.68 -8.56
CA GLY A 138 -12.59 7.13 -8.74
C GLY A 138 -11.23 7.67 -9.17
N GLY A 139 -10.31 6.82 -9.62
CA GLY A 139 -8.98 7.21 -10.13
C GLY A 139 -7.87 7.02 -9.10
N GLY A 140 -6.63 6.93 -9.57
CA GLY A 140 -5.48 6.53 -8.76
C GLY A 140 -5.26 5.01 -8.68
N ALA A 141 -4.45 4.61 -7.72
CA ALA A 141 -4.11 3.22 -7.41
C ALA A 141 -4.22 2.96 -5.91
N VAL A 142 -4.70 1.77 -5.57
CA VAL A 142 -4.61 1.20 -4.21
C VAL A 142 -3.23 0.61 -3.98
N ALA A 143 -2.68 -0.06 -4.99
CA ALA A 143 -1.36 -0.64 -4.89
C ALA A 143 -0.65 -0.71 -6.24
N VAL A 144 0.68 -0.63 -6.19
CA VAL A 144 1.60 -0.82 -7.32
C VAL A 144 2.60 -1.91 -6.94
N ALA A 145 2.77 -2.89 -7.81
CA ALA A 145 3.75 -3.94 -7.63
C ALA A 145 4.83 -3.88 -8.70
N ALA A 146 6.07 -4.20 -8.34
CA ALA A 146 7.20 -4.27 -9.25
C ALA A 146 8.27 -5.26 -8.78
N ARG A 147 9.16 -5.64 -9.69
CA ARG A 147 10.45 -6.24 -9.32
C ARG A 147 11.39 -5.13 -8.83
N LEU A 148 12.29 -5.45 -7.91
CA LEU A 148 13.32 -4.54 -7.42
C LEU A 148 14.61 -4.73 -8.25
N PRO A 149 15.26 -3.65 -8.74
CA PRO A 149 14.90 -2.24 -8.54
C PRO A 149 13.68 -1.81 -9.35
N TYR A 150 12.98 -0.78 -8.85
CA TYR A 150 11.82 -0.21 -9.55
C TYR A 150 12.23 0.35 -10.92
N PRO A 151 11.44 0.13 -11.99
CA PRO A 151 11.85 0.52 -13.33
C PRO A 151 12.01 2.04 -13.47
N GLU A 152 13.15 2.49 -14.00
CA GLU A 152 13.49 3.92 -14.14
C GLU A 152 12.51 4.71 -15.02
N TRP A 153 11.81 4.05 -15.94
CA TRP A 153 10.79 4.68 -16.80
C TRP A 153 9.46 4.92 -16.07
N ALA A 154 9.26 4.33 -14.89
CA ALA A 154 8.02 4.41 -14.15
C ALA A 154 8.05 5.56 -13.15
N GLY A 155 7.13 6.52 -13.31
CA GLY A 155 7.08 7.73 -12.48
C GLY A 155 5.67 8.19 -12.13
N ALA A 156 4.69 7.28 -12.14
CA ALA A 156 3.33 7.60 -11.73
C ALA A 156 3.16 7.49 -10.21
N GLY A 157 2.41 8.41 -9.62
CA GLY A 157 1.99 8.38 -8.23
C GLY A 157 0.76 7.52 -7.98
N LEU A 158 0.49 7.19 -6.72
CA LEU A 158 -0.76 6.50 -6.35
C LEU A 158 -2.01 7.38 -6.52
N ASP A 159 -1.85 8.70 -6.43
CA ASP A 159 -2.95 9.66 -6.51
C ASP A 159 -3.08 10.34 -7.88
N ASP A 160 -2.25 9.95 -8.86
CA ASP A 160 -2.42 10.41 -10.24
C ASP A 160 -3.81 10.01 -10.75
N THR A 161 -4.45 10.83 -11.58
CA THR A 161 -5.81 10.55 -12.06
C THR A 161 -5.93 9.20 -12.78
N ASP A 162 -4.93 8.83 -13.57
CA ASP A 162 -4.85 7.53 -14.27
C ASP A 162 -3.39 7.04 -14.30
N PRO A 163 -2.91 6.42 -13.20
CA PRO A 163 -1.52 6.00 -13.08
C PRO A 163 -1.20 4.88 -14.08
N VAL A 164 -2.18 4.05 -14.41
CA VAL A 164 -2.03 2.98 -15.41
C VAL A 164 -1.70 3.56 -16.78
N LYS A 165 -2.46 4.58 -17.23
CA LYS A 165 -2.21 5.23 -18.51
C LYS A 165 -0.88 5.95 -18.51
N ALA A 166 -0.53 6.67 -17.45
CA ALA A 166 0.76 7.33 -17.31
C ALA A 166 1.92 6.32 -17.42
N LEU A 167 1.86 5.21 -16.67
CA LEU A 167 2.86 4.14 -16.72
C LEU A 167 2.95 3.51 -18.11
N ARG A 168 1.82 3.24 -18.78
CA ARG A 168 1.82 2.67 -20.13
C ARG A 168 2.41 3.63 -21.17
N ALA A 169 2.23 4.94 -20.99
CA ALA A 169 2.78 5.94 -21.90
C ALA A 169 4.31 6.03 -21.80
N SER A 170 4.86 5.87 -20.59
CA SER A 170 6.31 5.87 -20.35
C SER A 170 6.98 4.51 -20.59
N ALA A 171 6.20 3.43 -20.65
CA ALA A 171 6.73 2.09 -20.78
C ALA A 171 7.49 1.88 -22.11
N PRO A 172 8.66 1.20 -22.10
CA PRO A 172 9.43 0.91 -23.31
C PRO A 172 8.78 -0.19 -24.19
N GLY A 173 7.69 -0.80 -23.74
CA GLY A 173 7.05 -1.91 -24.44
C GLY A 173 5.59 -2.12 -24.08
N ARG A 174 4.85 -2.77 -24.99
CA ARG A 174 3.38 -2.91 -24.95
C ARG A 174 2.82 -3.77 -23.81
N ARG A 175 3.67 -4.55 -23.12
CA ARG A 175 3.25 -5.53 -22.09
C ARG A 175 3.94 -5.31 -20.73
N MET A 176 4.43 -4.10 -20.49
CA MET A 176 5.18 -3.79 -19.27
C MET A 176 4.30 -3.48 -18.06
N VAL A 177 3.04 -3.09 -18.27
CA VAL A 177 2.10 -2.67 -17.22
C VAL A 177 0.84 -3.54 -17.26
N ALA A 178 0.67 -4.37 -16.24
CA ALA A 178 -0.54 -5.13 -15.99
C ALA A 178 -1.49 -4.37 -15.05
N THR A 179 -2.78 -4.69 -15.15
CA THR A 179 -3.83 -4.14 -14.29
C THR A 179 -4.71 -5.26 -13.75
N GLY A 180 -4.99 -5.23 -12.46
CA GLY A 180 -5.94 -6.10 -11.80
C GLY A 180 -7.33 -5.46 -11.65
N PRO A 181 -8.27 -6.16 -10.99
CA PRO A 181 -9.48 -5.51 -10.48
C PRO A 181 -9.09 -4.43 -9.45
N GLY A 182 -9.91 -3.39 -9.36
CA GLY A 182 -9.70 -2.29 -8.42
C GLY A 182 -10.32 -2.52 -7.05
N TRP A 183 -10.03 -1.58 -6.15
CA TRP A 183 -10.65 -1.46 -4.83
C TRP A 183 -10.83 0.01 -4.46
N HIS A 184 -11.56 0.30 -3.39
CA HIS A 184 -11.70 1.67 -2.92
C HIS A 184 -10.59 2.05 -1.92
N ARG A 185 -10.45 3.35 -1.69
CA ARG A 185 -9.59 3.97 -0.68
C ARG A 185 -10.43 4.99 0.09
N LEU A 186 -10.06 5.27 1.34
CA LEU A 186 -10.67 6.29 2.17
C LEU A 186 -9.91 7.61 1.98
N ARG A 187 -10.30 8.41 0.97
CA ARG A 187 -9.59 9.65 0.59
C ARG A 187 -10.33 10.92 0.97
N VAL A 188 -11.65 10.81 1.16
CA VAL A 188 -12.49 11.89 1.68
C VAL A 188 -13.41 11.34 2.78
N PRO A 189 -13.92 12.21 3.68
CA PRO A 189 -14.83 11.78 4.75
C PRO A 189 -16.03 10.95 4.29
N ASP A 190 -16.50 11.18 3.06
CA ASP A 190 -17.65 10.48 2.50
C ASP A 190 -17.38 8.99 2.19
N ASP A 191 -16.10 8.64 1.97
CA ASP A 191 -15.67 7.31 1.51
C ASP A 191 -15.88 6.23 2.58
N ILE A 192 -16.08 6.58 3.86
CA ILE A 192 -16.43 5.61 4.91
C ILE A 192 -17.68 4.80 4.59
N ARG A 193 -18.57 5.31 3.72
CA ARG A 193 -19.77 4.58 3.26
C ARG A 193 -19.46 3.41 2.34
N ARG A 194 -18.22 3.31 1.85
CA ARG A 194 -17.77 2.20 1.00
C ARG A 194 -17.37 0.98 1.82
N LEU A 195 -17.02 1.17 3.09
CA LEU A 195 -16.73 0.09 4.02
C LEU A 195 -17.98 -0.76 4.25
N ASP A 196 -17.85 -2.07 4.11
CA ASP A 196 -18.92 -3.00 4.43
C ASP A 196 -18.87 -3.37 5.92
N PRO A 197 -19.91 -3.03 6.72
CA PRO A 197 -19.99 -3.38 8.14
C PRO A 197 -19.91 -4.88 8.43
N GLY A 198 -20.20 -5.73 7.44
CA GLY A 198 -20.14 -7.18 7.57
C GLY A 198 -18.79 -7.81 7.21
N LEU A 199 -17.82 -7.03 6.70
CA LEU A 199 -16.48 -7.54 6.40
C LEU A 199 -15.56 -7.40 7.62
N GLU A 200 -14.84 -8.47 7.95
CA GLU A 200 -13.79 -8.46 8.98
C GLU A 200 -12.51 -7.79 8.45
N GLY A 201 -11.56 -7.45 9.34
CA GLY A 201 -10.22 -6.98 8.98
C GLY A 201 -9.98 -5.47 9.06
N TRP A 202 -10.99 -4.70 9.49
CA TRP A 202 -10.86 -3.25 9.75
C TRP A 202 -11.41 -2.86 11.12
N ASP A 203 -11.09 -3.68 12.13
CA ASP A 203 -11.72 -3.59 13.45
C ASP A 203 -11.33 -2.30 14.20
N ASN A 204 -10.08 -1.82 14.07
CA ASN A 204 -9.65 -0.58 14.72
C ASN A 204 -10.42 0.62 14.15
N THR A 205 -10.52 0.70 12.82
CA THR A 205 -11.28 1.74 12.12
C THR A 205 -12.77 1.65 12.48
N ARG A 206 -13.32 0.43 12.58
CA ARG A 206 -14.73 0.23 12.98
C ARG A 206 -15.01 0.74 14.38
N ASP A 207 -14.16 0.39 15.34
CA ASP A 207 -14.32 0.77 16.74
C ASP A 207 -14.20 2.28 16.91
N LEU A 208 -13.22 2.91 16.24
CA LEU A 208 -13.07 4.36 16.22
C LEU A 208 -14.33 5.06 15.66
N LEU A 209 -14.82 4.61 14.51
CA LEU A 209 -16.02 5.17 13.89
C LEU A 209 -17.28 4.95 14.74
N ALA A 210 -17.35 3.85 15.49
CA ALA A 210 -18.43 3.60 16.43
C ALA A 210 -18.36 4.56 17.62
N ALA A 211 -17.19 4.77 18.21
CA ALA A 211 -16.99 5.70 19.31
C ALA A 211 -17.32 7.16 18.92
N GLY A 212 -16.95 7.58 17.72
CA GLY A 212 -17.23 8.92 17.19
C GLY A 212 -18.73 9.22 16.98
N ARG A 213 -19.56 8.20 16.73
CA ARG A 213 -21.03 8.37 16.60
C ARG A 213 -21.74 8.62 17.93
N HIS A 214 -21.05 8.40 19.05
CA HIS A 214 -21.60 8.53 20.40
C HIS A 214 -21.14 9.79 21.15
N ARG A 215 -20.35 10.66 20.50
CA ARG A 215 -19.97 11.98 21.00
C ARG A 215 -20.82 13.08 20.36
#